data_AF-A0A9E3SM51-F1
#
_entry.id   AF-A0A9E3SM51-F1
#
_cell.length_a   1.000
_cell.length_b   1.000
_cell.length_c   1.000
_cell.angle_alpha   90.00
_cell.angle_beta   90.00
_cell.angle_gamma   90.00
#
_symmetry.space_group_name_H-M   'P 1'
#
loop_
_entity.id
_entity.type
_entity.pdbx_description
1 polymer ?
#
loop_
_entity_poly.entity_id
_entity_poly.type
_entity_poly.pdbx_seq_one_letter_code
_entity_poly.pdbx_strand_id
1 'polypeptide(L)'
;MKRLASLAAALLLAACAAVPPAAIPLDGIPAAFEMNGRLPVAQGGQGEILRVRWQHAPALGVWVLATPVGTEVARIERTARGLTVQRPGAQPVTAASFAELTENLLGAPLDERLLVAWLHGRPLAGPEGWDVTIDESRAIGETTLARRLTARREEATVKLVVDDYRVLAP
;
A
#
# COMPACT_ATOMS: atom_id res chain seq x y z
N MET A 1 15.40 -53.15 35.87
CA MET A 1 14.07 -52.50 35.97
C MET A 1 14.25 -51.12 36.61
N LYS A 2 13.55 -50.10 36.09
CA LYS A 2 13.48 -48.68 36.56
C LYS A 2 14.68 -47.76 36.25
N ARG A 3 14.93 -47.44 34.98
CA ARG A 3 15.51 -46.15 34.54
C ARG A 3 14.96 -45.78 33.15
N LEU A 4 13.63 -45.65 33.03
CA LEU A 4 12.97 -45.41 31.73
C LEU A 4 11.84 -44.37 31.78
N ALA A 5 11.74 -43.57 32.84
CA ALA A 5 10.69 -42.56 32.95
C ALA A 5 11.29 -41.30 33.56
N SER A 6 11.67 -40.32 32.74
CA SER A 6 11.73 -38.88 33.10
C SER A 6 12.17 -37.97 31.94
N LEU A 7 12.69 -38.49 30.83
CA LEU A 7 13.19 -37.66 29.71
C LEU A 7 12.11 -37.22 28.69
N ALA A 8 10.84 -37.18 29.09
CA ALA A 8 9.70 -36.92 28.20
C ALA A 8 8.94 -35.61 28.50
N ALA A 9 9.54 -34.65 29.23
CA ALA A 9 8.81 -33.47 29.70
C ALA A 9 9.36 -32.09 29.21
N ALA A 10 10.36 -32.05 28.32
CA ALA A 10 11.04 -30.79 28.01
C ALA A 10 10.85 -30.24 26.57
N LEU A 11 10.00 -30.84 25.73
CA LEU A 11 10.09 -30.58 24.27
C LEU A 11 8.85 -30.00 23.57
N LEU A 12 7.90 -29.35 24.25
CA LEU A 12 6.63 -28.98 23.60
C LEU A 12 6.10 -27.54 23.81
N LEU A 13 6.94 -26.53 24.05
CA LEU A 13 6.49 -25.13 24.01
C LEU A 13 7.44 -24.21 23.22
N ALA A 14 7.74 -24.58 21.97
CA ALA A 14 8.12 -23.59 20.95
C ALA A 14 6.84 -23.07 20.27
N ALA A 15 5.93 -22.48 21.06
CA ALA A 15 4.83 -21.72 20.49
C ALA A 15 5.45 -20.42 19.95
N CYS A 16 5.67 -20.38 18.63
CA CYS A 16 6.03 -19.16 17.93
C CYS A 16 4.81 -18.23 18.06
N ALA A 17 4.80 -17.39 19.10
CA ALA A 17 3.83 -16.33 19.23
C ALA A 17 4.16 -15.31 18.12
N ALA A 18 3.54 -15.50 16.95
CA ALA A 18 3.57 -14.53 15.88
C ALA A 18 2.94 -13.25 16.43
N VAL A 19 3.78 -12.23 16.67
CA VAL A 19 3.32 -10.92 17.12
C VAL A 19 2.38 -10.39 16.04
N PRO A 20 1.11 -10.07 16.37
CA PRO A 20 0.21 -9.51 15.37
C PRO A 20 0.78 -8.19 14.88
N PRO A 21 0.70 -7.90 13.56
CA PRO A 21 1.18 -6.64 13.03
C PRO A 21 0.49 -5.48 13.74
N ALA A 22 1.25 -4.41 14.01
CA ALA A 22 0.73 -3.24 14.70
C ALA A 22 -0.50 -2.68 13.97
N ALA A 23 -1.53 -2.29 14.73
CA ALA A 23 -2.72 -1.68 14.17
C ALA A 23 -2.36 -0.31 13.55
N ILE A 24 -2.86 -0.06 12.33
CA ILE A 24 -2.72 1.24 11.66
C ILE A 24 -3.92 2.09 12.04
N PRO A 25 -3.75 3.19 12.79
CA PRO A 25 -4.87 4.02 13.25
C PRO A 25 -5.42 4.83 12.08
N LEU A 26 -6.68 4.58 11.73
CA LEU A 26 -7.42 5.29 10.67
C LEU A 26 -8.60 6.11 11.23
N ASP A 27 -8.62 6.34 12.54
CA ASP A 27 -9.68 7.11 13.19
C ASP A 27 -9.78 8.53 12.62
N GLY A 28 -11.01 8.94 12.30
CA GLY A 28 -11.30 10.24 11.68
C GLY A 28 -10.98 10.33 10.19
N ILE A 29 -10.54 9.25 9.55
CA ILE A 29 -10.36 9.19 8.09
C ILE A 29 -11.66 8.71 7.43
N PRO A 30 -12.13 9.36 6.34
CA PRO A 30 -13.30 8.90 5.60
C PRO A 30 -13.15 7.47 5.09
N ALA A 31 -14.19 6.66 5.26
CA ALA A 31 -14.20 5.26 4.81
C ALA A 31 -14.15 5.12 3.29
N ALA A 32 -14.60 6.14 2.55
CA ALA A 32 -14.57 6.16 1.09
C ALA A 32 -14.11 7.52 0.55
N PHE A 33 -13.20 7.50 -0.42
CA PHE A 33 -12.67 8.68 -1.08
C PHE A 33 -12.16 8.36 -2.49
N GLU A 34 -11.94 9.41 -3.27
CA GLU A 34 -11.15 9.33 -4.49
C GLU A 34 -10.01 10.34 -4.45
N MET A 35 -8.84 9.91 -4.89
CA MET A 35 -7.65 10.73 -5.06
C MET A 35 -7.19 10.65 -6.51
N ASN A 36 -6.87 11.80 -7.10
CA ASN A 36 -6.22 11.89 -8.39
C ASN A 36 -4.86 12.55 -8.22
N GLY A 37 -3.86 12.05 -8.93
CA GLY A 37 -2.51 12.58 -8.81
C GLY A 37 -1.56 12.07 -9.87
N ARG A 38 -0.28 12.36 -9.62
CA ARG A 38 0.85 11.94 -10.44
C ARG A 38 1.78 11.06 -9.62
N LEU A 39 2.27 10.02 -10.26
CA LEU A 39 3.15 9.01 -9.70
C LEU A 39 4.46 8.95 -10.49
N PRO A 40 5.43 9.85 -10.23
CA PRO A 40 6.79 9.69 -10.72
C PRO A 40 7.44 8.45 -10.08
N VAL A 41 7.97 7.56 -10.91
CA VAL A 41 8.72 6.38 -10.50
C VAL A 41 10.08 6.44 -11.18
N ALA A 42 11.14 6.23 -10.43
CA ALA A 42 12.50 6.14 -10.94
C ALA A 42 13.20 4.91 -10.37
N GLN A 43 13.93 4.18 -11.20
CA GLN A 43 14.73 3.01 -10.82
C GLN A 43 15.90 2.86 -11.79
N GLY A 44 17.12 2.65 -11.27
CA GLY A 44 18.30 2.36 -12.09
C GLY A 44 18.62 3.44 -13.14
N GLY A 45 18.35 4.72 -12.82
CA GLY A 45 18.57 5.85 -13.73
C GLY A 45 17.50 6.07 -14.81
N GLN A 46 16.48 5.21 -14.89
CA GLN A 46 15.31 5.41 -15.74
C GLN A 46 14.14 5.91 -14.90
N GLY A 47 13.32 6.79 -15.46
CA GLY A 47 12.15 7.33 -14.77
C GLY A 47 10.96 7.51 -15.69
N GLU A 48 9.78 7.24 -15.15
CA GLU A 48 8.49 7.43 -15.81
C GLU A 48 7.56 8.24 -14.89
N ILE A 49 6.66 9.01 -15.50
CA ILE A 49 5.58 9.70 -14.76
C ILE A 49 4.26 9.10 -15.21
N LEU A 50 3.56 8.48 -14.27
CA LEU A 50 2.20 8.00 -14.46
C LEU A 50 1.20 8.98 -13.83
N ARG A 51 -0.02 8.97 -14.34
CA ARG A 51 -1.20 9.49 -13.64
C ARG A 51 -1.78 8.36 -12.82
N VAL A 52 -2.22 8.66 -11.60
CA VAL A 52 -2.92 7.72 -10.74
C VAL A 52 -4.30 8.28 -10.39
N ARG A 53 -5.31 7.43 -10.53
CA ARG A 53 -6.61 7.61 -9.89
C ARG A 53 -6.81 6.47 -8.91
N TRP A 54 -7.07 6.80 -7.66
CA TRP A 54 -7.31 5.84 -6.59
C TRP A 54 -8.68 6.10 -5.98
N GLN A 55 -9.59 5.16 -6.16
CA GLN A 55 -10.85 5.09 -5.45
C GLN A 55 -10.70 4.10 -4.30
N HIS A 56 -10.85 4.58 -3.07
CA HIS A 56 -10.83 3.75 -1.87
C HIS A 56 -12.25 3.65 -1.30
N ALA A 57 -12.70 2.43 -1.03
CA ALA A 57 -13.91 2.15 -0.25
C ALA A 57 -13.79 0.75 0.38
N PRO A 58 -14.54 0.42 1.45
CA PRO A 58 -14.34 -0.85 2.16
C PRO A 58 -14.55 -2.08 1.26
N ALA A 59 -15.62 -2.09 0.47
CA ALA A 59 -15.99 -3.21 -0.39
C ALA A 59 -15.18 -3.27 -1.71
N LEU A 60 -14.73 -2.12 -2.22
CA LEU A 60 -14.07 -2.00 -3.51
C LEU A 60 -12.98 -0.92 -3.47
N GLY A 61 -11.75 -1.32 -3.77
CA GLY A 61 -10.64 -0.40 -4.05
C GLY A 61 -10.27 -0.48 -5.52
N VAL A 62 -10.07 0.67 -6.19
CA VAL A 62 -9.65 0.71 -7.60
C VAL A 62 -8.49 1.68 -7.76
N TRP A 63 -7.38 1.20 -8.34
CA TRP A 63 -6.30 2.04 -8.83
C TRP A 63 -6.26 1.96 -10.34
N VAL A 64 -6.20 3.10 -11.00
CA VAL A 64 -5.94 3.20 -12.43
C VAL A 64 -4.66 3.99 -12.62
N LEU A 65 -3.69 3.36 -13.26
CA LEU A 65 -2.43 3.96 -13.69
C LEU A 65 -2.50 4.22 -15.19
N ALA A 66 -2.14 5.42 -15.60
CA ALA A 66 -2.16 5.81 -17.01
C ALA A 66 -0.95 6.67 -17.36
N THR A 67 -0.56 6.68 -18.64
CA THR A 67 0.43 7.64 -19.16
C THR A 67 -0.12 9.07 -19.09
N PRO A 68 0.73 10.11 -19.20
CA PRO A 68 0.28 11.51 -19.20
C PRO A 68 -0.76 11.82 -20.29
N VAL A 69 -0.69 11.12 -21.42
CA VAL A 69 -1.61 11.26 -22.56
C VAL A 69 -2.92 10.47 -22.40
N GLY A 70 -3.07 9.72 -21.30
CA GLY A 70 -4.32 9.05 -20.93
C GLY A 70 -4.41 7.56 -21.29
N THR A 71 -3.31 6.94 -21.75
CA THR A 71 -3.29 5.50 -22.01
C THR A 71 -3.23 4.74 -20.69
N GLU A 72 -4.26 3.96 -20.37
CA GLU A 72 -4.25 3.07 -19.19
C GLU A 72 -3.13 2.04 -19.33
N VAL A 73 -2.24 1.95 -18.34
CA VAL A 73 -1.13 0.98 -18.30
C VAL A 73 -1.40 -0.16 -17.35
N ALA A 74 -2.14 0.10 -16.28
CA ALA A 74 -2.56 -0.91 -15.33
C ALA A 74 -3.83 -0.47 -14.59
N ARG A 75 -4.65 -1.45 -14.24
CA ARG A 75 -5.77 -1.32 -13.34
C ARG A 75 -5.63 -2.37 -12.26
N ILE A 76 -5.86 -1.96 -11.02
CA ILE A 76 -5.82 -2.83 -9.85
C ILE A 76 -7.19 -2.70 -9.20
N GLU A 77 -7.88 -3.81 -9.00
CA GLU A 77 -9.17 -3.85 -8.32
C GLU A 77 -9.07 -4.77 -7.11
N ARG A 78 -9.34 -4.22 -5.92
CA ARG A 78 -9.46 -4.97 -4.67
C ARG A 78 -10.92 -5.19 -4.35
N THR A 79 -11.29 -6.44 -4.09
CA THR A 79 -12.61 -6.84 -3.55
C THR A 79 -12.42 -7.72 -2.33
N ALA A 80 -13.53 -8.20 -1.74
CA ALA A 80 -13.49 -9.21 -0.69
C ALA A 80 -12.85 -10.55 -1.14
N ARG A 81 -12.71 -10.79 -2.46
CA ARG A 81 -12.10 -12.02 -3.00
C ARG A 81 -10.58 -11.90 -3.23
N GLY A 82 -10.00 -10.73 -2.99
CA GLY A 82 -8.60 -10.41 -3.27
C GLY A 82 -8.47 -9.31 -4.32
N LEU A 83 -7.31 -9.25 -4.95
CA LEU A 83 -6.94 -8.27 -5.97
C LEU A 83 -6.84 -8.89 -7.35
N THR A 84 -7.22 -8.12 -8.35
CA THR A 84 -6.90 -8.42 -9.74
C THR A 84 -6.20 -7.23 -10.37
N VAL A 85 -5.13 -7.51 -11.12
CA VAL A 85 -4.35 -6.55 -11.88
C VAL A 85 -4.58 -6.82 -13.36
N GLN A 86 -5.13 -5.85 -14.08
CA GLN A 86 -5.28 -5.88 -15.52
C GLN A 86 -4.25 -4.95 -16.15
N ARG A 87 -3.66 -5.40 -17.27
CA ARG A 87 -2.78 -4.59 -18.11
C ARG A 87 -3.21 -4.82 -19.57
N PRO A 88 -3.22 -3.78 -20.42
CA PRO A 88 -3.59 -3.96 -21.82
C PRO A 88 -2.74 -5.03 -22.50
N GLY A 89 -3.40 -5.98 -23.18
CA GLY A 89 -2.72 -7.05 -23.92
C GLY A 89 -2.12 -8.18 -23.07
N ALA A 90 -2.27 -8.15 -21.74
CA ALA A 90 -1.81 -9.21 -20.85
C ALA A 90 -2.99 -9.96 -20.22
N GLN A 91 -2.75 -11.20 -19.79
CA GLN A 91 -3.70 -11.91 -18.94
C GLN A 91 -3.79 -11.24 -17.56
N PRO A 92 -4.99 -11.15 -16.96
CA PRO A 92 -5.14 -10.65 -15.60
C PRO A 92 -4.32 -11.46 -14.60
N VAL A 93 -3.68 -10.77 -13.65
CA VAL A 93 -2.93 -11.39 -12.55
C VAL A 93 -3.72 -11.19 -11.26
N THR A 94 -3.85 -12.22 -10.44
CA THR A 94 -4.52 -12.13 -9.14
C THR A 94 -3.52 -12.16 -8.00
N ALA A 95 -3.84 -11.48 -6.90
CA ALA A 95 -3.14 -11.57 -5.62
C ALA A 95 -4.16 -11.63 -4.48
N ALA A 96 -3.85 -12.29 -3.37
CA ALA A 96 -4.76 -12.36 -2.22
C ALA A 96 -4.86 -11.02 -1.48
N SER A 97 -3.82 -10.19 -1.51
CA SER A 97 -3.77 -8.92 -0.78
C SER A 97 -2.84 -7.89 -1.42
N PHE A 98 -2.97 -6.62 -0.98
CA PHE A 98 -2.13 -5.54 -1.48
C PHE A 98 -0.67 -5.78 -1.06
N ALA A 99 -0.48 -6.33 0.13
CA ALA A 99 0.82 -6.74 0.64
C ALA A 99 1.48 -7.81 -0.24
N GLU A 100 0.74 -8.83 -0.67
CA GLU A 100 1.28 -9.84 -1.60
C GLU A 100 1.63 -9.23 -2.96
N LEU A 101 0.77 -8.34 -3.47
CA LEU A 101 1.02 -7.65 -4.73
C LEU A 101 2.32 -6.82 -4.67
N THR A 102 2.51 -6.03 -3.61
CA THR A 102 3.71 -5.21 -3.48
C THR A 102 4.94 -6.01 -3.07
N GLU A 103 4.79 -7.12 -2.37
CA GLU A 103 5.90 -8.05 -2.17
C GLU A 103 6.45 -8.53 -3.52
N ASN A 104 5.55 -8.96 -4.41
CA ASN A 104 5.94 -9.45 -5.72
C ASN A 104 6.49 -8.35 -6.66
N LEU A 105 5.97 -7.12 -6.57
CA LEU A 105 6.36 -6.02 -7.47
C LEU A 105 7.51 -5.16 -6.94
N LEU A 106 7.48 -4.91 -5.63
CA LEU A 106 8.34 -3.97 -4.92
C LEU A 106 9.22 -4.67 -3.90
N GLY A 107 9.18 -6.00 -3.75
CA GLY A 107 10.04 -6.75 -2.81
C GLY A 107 9.87 -6.34 -1.35
N ALA A 108 8.70 -5.78 -0.98
CA ALA A 108 8.33 -5.53 0.40
C ALA A 108 6.80 -5.53 0.55
N PRO A 109 6.25 -6.11 1.64
CA PRO A 109 4.82 -6.21 1.81
C PRO A 109 4.28 -4.88 2.35
N LEU A 110 3.39 -4.24 1.59
CA LEU A 110 2.78 -2.96 1.95
C LEU A 110 1.31 -3.17 2.28
N ASP A 111 0.90 -2.74 3.46
CA ASP A 111 -0.50 -2.65 3.81
C ASP A 111 -1.13 -1.42 3.14
N GLU A 112 -2.24 -1.58 2.41
CA GLU A 112 -2.97 -0.47 1.79
C GLU A 112 -3.32 0.63 2.81
N ARG A 113 -3.58 0.26 4.07
CA ARG A 113 -3.89 1.20 5.15
C ARG A 113 -2.76 2.19 5.43
N LEU A 114 -1.50 1.83 5.14
CA LEU A 114 -0.38 2.78 5.23
C LEU A 114 -0.49 3.87 4.17
N LEU A 115 -0.90 3.52 2.94
CA LEU A 115 -1.16 4.52 1.90
C LEU A 115 -2.27 5.49 2.31
N VAL A 116 -3.33 4.97 2.93
CA VAL A 116 -4.43 5.79 3.48
C VAL A 116 -3.89 6.71 4.57
N ALA A 117 -3.16 6.17 5.54
CA ALA A 117 -2.59 6.95 6.64
C ALA A 117 -1.66 8.06 6.14
N TRP A 118 -0.74 7.75 5.22
CA TRP A 118 0.17 8.71 4.62
C TRP A 118 -0.56 9.80 3.82
N LEU A 119 -1.56 9.42 3.02
CA LEU A 119 -2.40 10.39 2.30
C LEU A 119 -3.07 11.37 3.25
N HIS A 120 -3.48 10.92 4.44
CA HIS A 120 -4.09 11.72 5.50
C HIS A 120 -3.08 12.28 6.52
N GLY A 121 -1.82 12.43 6.10
CA GLY A 121 -0.82 13.18 6.86
C GLY A 121 -0.31 12.46 8.12
N ARG A 122 -0.47 11.14 8.23
CA ARG A 122 0.07 10.35 9.35
C ARG A 122 1.46 9.83 8.98
N PRO A 123 2.55 10.31 9.61
CA PRO A 123 3.91 9.88 9.28
C PRO A 123 4.26 8.54 9.93
N LEU A 124 3.66 7.46 9.42
CA LEU A 124 3.97 6.09 9.84
C LEU A 124 5.19 5.55 9.08
N ALA A 125 5.92 4.62 9.70
CA ALA A 125 7.05 3.96 9.06
C ALA A 125 6.61 3.17 7.80
N GLY A 126 7.50 3.16 6.80
CA GLY A 126 7.37 2.34 5.59
C GLY A 126 7.53 0.85 5.85
N PRO A 127 7.24 0.01 4.84
CA PRO A 127 7.64 -1.39 4.86
C PRO A 127 9.17 -1.51 4.87
N GLU A 128 9.68 -2.68 5.21
CA GLU A 128 11.12 -2.91 5.35
C GLU A 128 11.91 -2.46 4.12
N GLY A 129 13.02 -1.74 4.37
CA GLY A 129 13.88 -1.17 3.32
C GLY A 129 13.34 0.08 2.65
N TRP A 130 12.10 0.51 2.92
CA TRP A 130 11.51 1.71 2.35
C TRP A 130 11.47 2.87 3.35
N ASP A 131 12.12 3.98 3.01
CA ASP A 131 11.98 5.25 3.69
C ASP A 131 10.83 6.04 3.06
N VAL A 132 9.81 6.40 3.86
CA VAL A 132 8.62 7.11 3.39
C VAL A 132 8.46 8.43 4.12
N THR A 133 8.35 9.50 3.35
CA THR A 133 8.30 10.88 3.85
C THR A 133 7.09 11.62 3.27
N ILE A 134 6.37 12.33 4.14
CA ILE A 134 5.38 13.34 3.72
C ILE A 134 6.16 14.65 3.54
N ASP A 135 6.52 14.96 2.30
CA ASP A 135 7.35 16.13 2.00
C ASP A 135 6.57 17.44 2.07
N GLU A 136 5.27 17.40 1.78
CA GLU A 136 4.39 18.57 1.76
C GLU A 136 2.97 18.15 2.13
N SER A 137 2.33 18.92 3.01
CA SER A 137 0.93 18.74 3.39
C SER A 137 0.09 19.95 3.00
N ARG A 138 -1.21 19.74 2.80
CA ARG A 138 -2.19 20.79 2.48
C ARG A 138 -3.48 20.54 3.24
N ALA A 139 -4.04 21.59 3.81
CA ALA A 139 -5.39 21.55 4.37
C ALA A 139 -6.44 21.62 3.23
N ILE A 140 -7.43 20.73 3.28
CA ILE A 140 -8.62 20.73 2.43
C ILE A 140 -9.84 20.62 3.35
N GLY A 141 -10.55 21.72 3.54
CA GLY A 141 -11.59 21.82 4.57
C GLY A 141 -10.98 21.58 5.96
N GLU A 142 -11.53 20.61 6.69
CA GLU A 142 -11.06 20.21 8.03
C GLU A 142 -9.99 19.10 7.99
N THR A 143 -9.65 18.58 6.80
CA THR A 143 -8.71 17.47 6.66
C THR A 143 -7.34 17.97 6.20
N THR A 144 -6.26 17.49 6.83
CA THR A 144 -4.89 17.67 6.32
C THR A 144 -4.52 16.46 5.48
N LEU A 145 -4.16 16.72 4.22
CA LEU A 145 -3.71 15.69 3.28
C LEU A 145 -2.25 15.89 2.94
N ALA A 146 -1.53 14.80 2.69
CA ALA A 146 -0.26 14.86 2.01
C ALA A 146 -0.48 15.35 0.57
N ARG A 147 0.19 16.45 0.21
CA ARG A 147 0.24 16.95 -1.15
C ARG A 147 1.39 16.30 -1.93
N ARG A 148 2.49 15.98 -1.24
CA ARG A 148 3.61 15.26 -1.81
C ARG A 148 4.16 14.24 -0.83
N LEU A 149 4.32 13.01 -1.32
CA LEU A 149 4.95 11.90 -0.63
C LEU A 149 6.14 11.42 -1.45
N THR A 150 7.20 11.02 -0.78
CA THR A 150 8.30 10.29 -1.42
C THR A 150 8.62 9.03 -0.64
N ALA A 151 8.64 7.90 -1.34
CA ALA A 151 9.13 6.61 -0.88
C ALA A 151 10.44 6.28 -1.60
N ARG A 152 11.47 5.88 -0.86
CA ARG A 152 12.80 5.55 -1.40
C ARG A 152 13.27 4.19 -0.90
N ARG A 153 13.93 3.43 -1.78
CA ARG A 153 14.69 2.23 -1.42
C ARG A 153 15.83 2.04 -2.41
N GLU A 154 17.07 1.99 -1.91
CA GLU A 154 18.26 1.84 -2.75
C GLU A 154 18.27 2.86 -3.90
N GLU A 155 18.21 2.42 -5.16
CA GLU A 155 18.12 3.27 -6.36
C GLU A 155 16.67 3.57 -6.81
N ALA A 156 15.68 2.98 -6.15
CA ALA A 156 14.27 3.20 -6.43
C ALA A 156 13.72 4.42 -5.69
N THR A 157 13.00 5.27 -6.41
CA THR A 157 12.24 6.40 -5.85
C THR A 157 10.84 6.41 -6.44
N VAL A 158 9.82 6.37 -5.58
CA VAL A 158 8.42 6.56 -5.94
C VAL A 158 7.92 7.83 -5.28
N LYS A 159 7.32 8.73 -6.06
CA LYS A 159 6.69 9.95 -5.55
C LYS A 159 5.21 9.88 -5.82
N LEU A 160 4.41 10.41 -4.90
CA LEU A 160 3.00 10.72 -5.15
C LEU A 160 2.81 12.22 -4.99
N VAL A 161 2.29 12.86 -6.04
CA VAL A 161 1.85 14.26 -6.01
C VAL A 161 0.33 14.26 -6.15
N VAL A 162 -0.36 14.73 -5.11
CA VAL A 162 -1.81 14.76 -5.07
C VAL A 162 -2.30 16.03 -5.75
N ASP A 163 -3.14 15.85 -6.77
CA ASP A 163 -3.71 16.94 -7.57
C ASP A 163 -5.14 17.27 -7.10
N ASP A 164 -5.95 16.23 -6.83
CA ASP A 164 -7.34 16.35 -6.39
C ASP A 164 -7.70 15.26 -5.38
N TYR A 165 -8.62 15.59 -4.47
CA TYR A 165 -9.14 14.67 -3.47
C TYR A 165 -10.59 15.00 -3.17
N ARG A 166 -11.43 13.98 -3.06
CA ARG A 166 -12.82 14.10 -2.62
C ARG A 166 -13.25 12.93 -1.76
N VAL A 167 -14.04 13.22 -0.74
CA VAL A 167 -14.77 12.20 0.02
C VAL A 167 -15.92 11.68 -0.85
N LEU A 168 -16.12 10.37 -0.87
CA LEU A 168 -17.27 9.77 -1.54
C LEU A 168 -18.40 9.62 -0.52
N ALA A 169 -19.64 9.85 -0.98
CA ALA A 169 -20.80 9.57 -0.15
C ALA A 169 -20.84 8.05 0.17
N PRO A 170 -21.24 7.67 1.39
CA PRO A 170 -21.37 6.28 1.80
C PRO A 170 -22.42 5.51 0.97
#